data_AF-A0A520G977-F1
#
_entry.id   AF-A0A520G977-F1
#
_cell.length_a   1.000
_cell.length_b   1.000
_cell.length_c   1.000
_cell.angle_alpha   90.00
_cell.angle_beta   90.00
_cell.angle_gamma   90.00
#
_symmetry.space_group_name_H-M   'P 1'
#
loop_
_entity.id
_entity.type
_entity.pdbx_description
1 polymer ?
#
loop_
_entity_poly.entity_id
_entity_poly.type
_entity_poly.pdbx_seq_one_letter_code
_entity_poly.pdbx_strand_id
1 'polypeptide(L)'
;MAHRGHARRRDQPSSPEQDPRSQHRLRKGATGGGRMSFVDFARAHGVEIDPSSLYASERIRRCPTTDKPRSTNGAFFWDGGRGWVFNWSGEARVLWYDDPHAKAWTDEEKSAWAARRRASAAENVRKHENAALHAQILIRATVPGPHDYLIRKGLPKVDGLVTPEGSLLVPMRNLATNDVQGAQVIKWIADEMRWEKKMVPGMRAKGAVLRLGPKQAAETILCEGYATGLSIELAARQMRLNAAVLVCFSDSNMVHVAGLLTKGKRYVFADNDKSGAGERAAREIGLPYCMSPNVGEDANDVHARGGLMPVCVLLMKVRVLETAVP
;
A
#
# COMPACT_ATOMS: atom_id res chain seq x y z
N MET A 1 -2.13 -22.14 -18.79
CA MET A 1 -1.84 -21.19 -19.89
C MET A 1 -1.44 -19.85 -19.30
N ALA A 2 -0.40 -19.23 -19.86
CA ALA A 2 0.44 -18.22 -19.22
C ALA A 2 -0.30 -16.93 -18.80
N HIS A 3 -0.17 -16.59 -17.51
CA HIS A 3 -0.62 -15.33 -16.91
C HIS A 3 0.07 -14.11 -17.55
N ARG A 4 -0.69 -13.24 -18.21
CA ARG A 4 -0.28 -11.85 -18.49
C ARG A 4 -0.95 -10.94 -17.47
N GLY A 5 -0.24 -10.65 -16.38
CA GLY A 5 -0.68 -9.68 -15.38
C GLY A 5 -0.49 -8.25 -15.90
N HIS A 6 -1.58 -7.57 -16.25
CA HIS A 6 -1.53 -6.12 -16.48
C HIS A 6 -1.35 -5.37 -15.15
N ALA A 7 -0.34 -4.51 -15.12
CA ALA A 7 0.03 -3.71 -13.96
C ALA A 7 -1.12 -2.77 -13.57
N ARG A 8 -1.65 -2.93 -12.36
CA ARG A 8 -2.49 -1.90 -11.72
C ARG A 8 -1.71 -0.59 -11.74
N ARG A 9 -2.27 0.51 -12.28
CA ARG A 9 -1.70 1.86 -12.10
C ARG A 9 -1.73 2.17 -10.60
N ARG A 10 -0.61 1.91 -9.92
CA ARG A 10 -0.35 2.33 -8.54
C ARG A 10 0.01 3.80 -8.53
N ASP A 11 -0.37 4.53 -7.48
CA ASP A 11 -0.01 5.93 -7.28
C ASP A 11 1.49 6.15 -7.55
N GLN A 12 1.83 7.24 -8.25
CA GLN A 12 3.23 7.59 -8.44
C GLN A 12 3.86 7.91 -7.07
N PRO A 13 5.14 7.58 -6.85
CA PRO A 13 5.83 8.01 -5.65
C PRO A 13 5.84 9.54 -5.68
N SER A 14 5.45 10.19 -4.60
CA SER A 14 5.73 11.60 -4.42
C SER A 14 7.25 11.78 -4.48
N SER A 15 7.76 12.79 -5.19
CA SER A 15 9.16 13.20 -5.01
C SER A 15 9.39 13.43 -3.51
N PRO A 16 10.44 12.83 -2.90
CA PRO A 16 10.60 12.84 -1.46
C PRO A 16 10.76 14.27 -0.91
N GLU A 17 10.33 14.46 0.34
CA GLU A 17 10.16 15.78 0.97
C GLU A 17 11.48 16.49 1.34
N GLN A 18 12.63 15.82 1.26
CA GLN A 18 13.89 16.25 1.87
C GLN A 18 15.09 16.28 0.90
N ASP A 19 16.06 17.12 1.24
CA ASP A 19 17.35 17.31 0.57
C ASP A 19 18.06 15.96 0.34
N PRO A 20 18.63 15.68 -0.85
CA PRO A 20 19.45 14.49 -1.11
C PRO A 20 20.56 14.25 -0.06
N ARG A 21 20.94 15.26 0.73
CA ARG A 21 21.98 15.15 1.77
C ARG A 21 21.50 14.76 3.16
N SER A 22 20.19 14.70 3.43
CA SER A 22 19.66 14.49 4.79
C SER A 22 19.12 13.09 5.09
N GLN A 23 19.17 12.14 4.14
CA GLN A 23 18.74 10.75 4.39
C GLN A 23 19.89 9.75 4.19
N HIS A 24 20.17 9.01 5.26
CA HIS A 24 21.05 7.86 5.44
C HIS A 24 22.25 7.68 4.50
N ARG A 25 23.39 8.16 5.00
CA ARG A 25 24.74 7.74 4.63
C ARG A 25 24.88 6.22 4.81
N LEU A 26 24.90 5.44 3.72
CA LEU A 26 25.41 4.08 3.77
C LEU A 26 26.89 4.14 4.18
N ARG A 27 27.27 3.33 5.18
CA ARG A 27 28.61 3.29 5.76
C ARG A 27 29.64 2.99 4.66
N LYS A 28 30.67 3.84 4.57
CA LYS A 28 31.88 3.61 3.77
C LYS A 28 32.53 2.29 4.17
N GLY A 29 32.67 1.38 3.21
CA GLY A 29 33.51 0.19 3.31
C GLY A 29 34.18 -0.10 1.96
N ALA A 30 35.50 0.06 1.94
CA ALA A 30 36.50 -0.55 1.04
C ALA A 30 36.40 -0.37 -0.50
N THR A 31 37.24 0.54 -1.01
CA THR A 31 38.20 0.37 -2.13
C THR A 31 37.82 -0.52 -3.33
N GLY A 32 37.56 0.15 -4.47
CA GLY A 32 37.46 -0.44 -5.81
C GLY A 32 36.66 0.47 -6.75
N GLY A 33 37.18 1.67 -7.06
CA GLY A 33 36.45 2.74 -7.73
C GLY A 33 36.15 2.51 -9.22
N GLY A 34 35.19 1.64 -9.52
CA GLY A 34 34.46 1.66 -10.79
C GLY A 34 33.28 2.62 -10.68
N ARG A 35 33.15 3.56 -11.64
CA ARG A 35 32.03 4.51 -11.72
C ARG A 35 30.71 3.75 -11.92
N MET A 36 29.80 3.83 -10.97
CA MET A 36 28.45 3.28 -11.14
C MET A 36 27.60 4.29 -11.89
N SER A 37 27.12 3.95 -13.08
CA SER A 37 26.19 4.84 -13.80
C SER A 37 24.82 4.87 -13.10
N PHE A 38 23.97 5.86 -13.42
CA PHE A 38 22.59 5.88 -12.89
C PHE A 38 21.80 4.63 -13.26
N VAL A 39 22.04 4.03 -14.43
CA VAL A 39 21.41 2.76 -14.82
C VAL A 39 21.92 1.60 -13.97
N ASP A 40 23.23 1.54 -13.70
CA ASP A 40 23.79 0.49 -12.84
C ASP A 40 23.26 0.62 -11.41
N PHE A 41 23.18 1.85 -10.90
CA PHE A 41 22.54 2.18 -9.62
C PHE A 41 21.08 1.71 -9.59
N ALA A 42 20.30 2.01 -10.63
CA ALA A 42 18.92 1.56 -10.74
C ALA A 42 18.81 0.03 -10.70
N ARG A 43 19.65 -0.67 -11.46
CA ARG A 43 19.66 -2.13 -11.53
C ARG A 43 20.04 -2.77 -10.19
N ALA A 44 21.02 -2.21 -9.47
CA ALA A 44 21.39 -2.70 -8.13
C ALA A 44 20.24 -2.59 -7.11
N HIS A 45 19.29 -1.69 -7.35
CA HIS A 45 18.08 -1.54 -6.54
C HIS A 45 16.83 -2.18 -7.18
N GLY A 46 17.04 -3.07 -8.15
CA GLY A 46 16.01 -3.87 -8.80
C GLY A 46 15.10 -3.09 -9.74
N VAL A 47 15.52 -1.92 -10.21
CA VAL A 47 14.80 -1.08 -11.18
C VAL A 47 15.47 -1.18 -12.54
N GLU A 48 14.72 -1.65 -13.55
CA GLU A 48 15.28 -1.89 -14.89
C GLU A 48 15.00 -0.68 -15.79
N ILE A 49 16.04 0.12 -16.03
CA ILE A 49 16.01 1.25 -16.97
C ILE A 49 16.67 0.81 -18.27
N ASP A 50 15.95 0.93 -19.38
CA ASP A 50 16.54 0.78 -20.71
C ASP A 50 17.43 2.01 -21.00
N PRO A 51 18.77 1.85 -21.12
CA PRO A 51 19.69 2.95 -21.35
C PRO A 51 19.36 3.75 -22.61
N SER A 52 18.81 3.11 -23.64
CA SER A 52 18.47 3.77 -24.91
C SER A 52 17.28 4.72 -24.78
N SER A 53 16.46 4.55 -23.74
CA SER A 53 15.28 5.37 -23.45
C SER A 53 15.51 6.41 -22.35
N LEU A 54 16.68 6.39 -21.71
CA LEU A 54 17.03 7.29 -20.63
C LEU A 54 17.41 8.67 -21.19
N TYR A 55 16.62 9.69 -20.83
CA TYR A 55 16.94 11.07 -21.12
C TYR A 55 16.53 11.96 -19.95
N ALA A 56 17.23 13.07 -19.77
CA ALA A 56 16.92 14.07 -18.75
C ALA A 56 15.46 14.53 -18.87
N SER A 57 14.72 14.45 -17.79
CA SER A 57 13.31 14.81 -17.77
C SER A 57 12.85 15.15 -16.37
N GLU A 58 12.05 16.20 -16.27
CA GLU A 58 11.41 16.59 -15.02
C GLU A 58 10.23 15.66 -14.62
N ARG A 59 9.91 14.63 -15.43
CA ARG A 59 8.80 13.70 -15.19
C ARG A 59 9.29 12.41 -14.55
N ILE A 60 8.57 11.95 -13.52
CA ILE A 60 8.73 10.61 -12.97
C ILE A 60 8.30 9.60 -14.04
N ARG A 61 9.18 8.64 -14.34
CA ARG A 61 8.91 7.58 -15.30
C ARG A 61 8.71 6.26 -14.62
N ARG A 62 7.78 5.48 -15.14
CA ARG A 62 7.53 4.11 -14.70
C ARG A 62 8.28 3.14 -15.59
N CYS A 63 8.83 2.10 -14.99
CA CYS A 63 9.63 1.08 -15.67
C CYS A 63 9.42 -0.29 -15.01
N PRO A 64 9.89 -1.37 -15.63
CA PRO A 64 9.93 -2.68 -15.00
C PRO A 64 10.89 -2.77 -13.81
N THR A 65 10.74 -3.85 -13.05
CA THR A 65 11.68 -4.25 -12.00
C THR A 65 12.22 -5.62 -12.32
N THR A 66 13.38 -5.98 -11.75
CA THR A 66 14.01 -7.29 -11.97
C THR A 66 13.04 -8.44 -11.66
N ASP A 67 12.29 -8.35 -10.57
CA ASP A 67 11.31 -9.37 -10.18
C ASP A 67 10.02 -9.36 -11.02
N LYS A 68 9.73 -8.24 -11.71
CA LYS A 68 8.51 -8.04 -12.49
C LYS A 68 8.82 -7.34 -13.82
N PRO A 69 9.50 -8.03 -14.75
CA PRO A 69 10.02 -7.45 -15.99
C PRO A 69 8.91 -7.04 -16.98
N ARG A 70 7.68 -7.50 -16.76
CA ARG A 70 6.50 -7.17 -17.60
C ARG A 70 5.55 -6.17 -16.94
N SER A 71 5.89 -5.65 -15.76
CA SER A 71 5.05 -4.66 -15.07
C SER A 71 5.72 -3.29 -15.05
N THR A 72 5.04 -2.31 -14.45
CA THR A 72 5.55 -0.94 -14.26
C THR A 72 5.85 -0.70 -12.77
N ASN A 73 6.41 -1.70 -12.09
CA ASN A 73 6.67 -1.72 -10.64
C ASN A 73 7.96 -1.00 -10.22
N GLY A 74 8.64 -0.35 -11.16
CA GLY A 74 9.75 0.56 -10.92
C GLY A 74 9.33 1.99 -11.26
N ALA A 75 9.96 2.94 -10.60
CA ALA A 75 9.92 4.34 -11.00
C ALA A 75 11.30 4.97 -10.86
N PHE A 76 11.58 5.96 -11.70
CA PHE A 76 12.77 6.78 -11.58
C PHE A 76 12.50 8.23 -11.96
N PHE A 77 13.35 9.10 -11.45
CA PHE A 77 13.53 10.48 -11.90
C PHE A 77 14.99 10.66 -12.30
N TRP A 78 15.24 11.36 -13.39
CA TRP A 78 16.59 11.65 -13.87
C TRP A 78 16.61 13.01 -14.58
N ASP A 79 17.40 13.96 -14.07
CA ASP A 79 17.53 15.30 -14.64
C ASP A 79 18.79 15.48 -15.51
N GLY A 80 19.59 14.43 -15.69
CA GLY A 80 20.86 14.46 -16.43
C GLY A 80 22.10 14.47 -15.54
N GLY A 81 21.97 14.78 -14.25
CA GLY A 81 23.06 14.67 -13.27
C GLY A 81 22.64 14.07 -11.93
N ARG A 82 21.35 14.11 -11.60
CA ARG A 82 20.78 13.60 -10.36
C ARG A 82 19.55 12.77 -10.66
N GLY A 83 19.30 11.80 -9.79
CA GLY A 83 18.14 10.98 -9.91
C GLY A 83 17.83 10.22 -8.64
N TRP A 84 16.70 9.55 -8.67
CA TRP A 84 16.34 8.57 -7.67
C TRP A 84 15.58 7.44 -8.33
N VAL A 85 15.56 6.30 -7.65
CA VAL A 85 14.80 5.12 -8.06
C VAL A 85 13.87 4.66 -6.94
N PHE A 86 12.79 3.99 -7.32
CA PHE A 86 11.80 3.43 -6.40
C PHE A 86 11.31 2.09 -6.94
N ASN A 87 11.30 1.07 -6.10
CA ASN A 87 10.80 -0.27 -6.42
C ASN A 87 9.67 -0.66 -5.45
N TRP A 88 8.45 -0.81 -5.97
CA TRP A 88 7.28 -1.20 -5.14
C TRP A 88 7.29 -2.67 -4.69
N SER A 89 8.14 -3.51 -5.26
CA SER A 89 8.27 -4.93 -4.88
C SER A 89 9.48 -5.20 -3.98
N GLY A 90 10.42 -4.25 -3.92
CA GLY A 90 11.51 -4.23 -2.95
C GLY A 90 11.15 -3.46 -1.68
N GLU A 91 12.06 -2.58 -1.26
CA GLU A 91 11.95 -1.81 -0.01
C GLU A 91 10.87 -0.71 -0.03
N ALA A 92 10.24 -0.44 -1.19
CA ALA A 92 9.18 0.57 -1.34
C ALA A 92 9.52 1.95 -0.75
N ARG A 93 10.79 2.36 -0.88
CA ARG A 93 11.30 3.69 -0.52
C ARG A 93 12.06 4.34 -1.68
N VAL A 94 12.22 5.66 -1.61
CA VAL A 94 13.02 6.41 -2.58
C VAL A 94 14.50 6.25 -2.24
N LEU A 95 15.30 5.87 -3.23
CA LEU A 95 16.75 5.73 -3.13
C LEU A 95 17.41 6.74 -4.07
N TRP A 96 18.15 7.68 -3.50
CA TRP A 96 18.82 8.75 -4.25
C TRP A 96 20.15 8.27 -4.85
N TYR A 97 20.40 8.66 -6.09
CA TYR A 97 21.69 8.51 -6.74
C TYR A 97 22.63 9.62 -6.27
N ASP A 98 23.73 9.24 -5.63
CA ASP A 98 24.77 10.15 -5.16
C ASP A 98 25.90 10.22 -6.19
N ASP A 99 25.86 11.24 -7.05
CA ASP A 99 26.97 11.56 -7.97
C ASP A 99 27.94 12.55 -7.28
N PRO A 100 29.19 12.14 -6.99
CA PRO A 100 30.20 12.99 -6.35
C PRO A 100 30.55 14.26 -7.15
N HIS A 101 30.22 14.31 -8.44
CA HIS A 101 30.49 15.45 -9.32
C HIS A 101 29.23 16.27 -9.67
N ALA A 102 28.07 15.95 -9.09
CA ALA A 102 26.87 16.75 -9.32
C ALA A 102 27.09 18.19 -8.83
N LYS A 103 26.98 19.15 -9.76
CA LYS A 103 27.03 20.60 -9.48
C LYS A 103 26.09 20.93 -8.34
N ALA A 104 26.54 21.67 -7.32
CA ALA A 104 25.67 22.12 -6.22
C ALA A 104 24.58 23.09 -6.73
N TRP A 105 23.38 23.04 -6.16
CA TRP A 105 22.32 23.98 -6.54
C TRP A 105 22.66 25.40 -6.11
N THR A 106 22.39 26.36 -7.00
CA THR A 106 22.35 27.78 -6.64
C THR A 106 21.12 28.07 -5.77
N ASP A 107 21.10 29.23 -5.12
CA ASP A 107 19.96 29.61 -4.27
C ASP A 107 18.71 29.94 -5.09
N GLU A 108 18.88 30.40 -6.34
CA GLU A 108 17.80 30.57 -7.31
C GLU A 108 17.21 29.21 -7.72
N GLU A 109 18.04 28.20 -7.99
CA GLU A 109 17.60 26.84 -8.33
C GLU A 109 16.83 26.20 -7.15
N LYS A 110 17.32 26.38 -5.91
CA LYS A 110 16.60 25.94 -4.70
C LYS A 110 15.24 26.63 -4.57
N SER A 111 15.19 27.95 -4.78
CA SER A 111 13.96 28.75 -4.65
C SER A 111 12.93 28.41 -5.71
N ALA A 112 13.36 28.26 -6.98
CA ALA A 112 12.51 27.83 -8.08
C ALA A 112 11.95 26.42 -7.84
N TRP A 113 12.79 25.49 -7.35
CA TRP A 113 12.34 24.15 -7.00
C TRP A 113 11.34 24.15 -5.83
N ALA A 114 11.60 24.93 -4.78
CA ALA A 114 10.67 25.10 -3.66
C ALA A 114 9.32 25.69 -4.11
N ALA A 115 9.33 26.68 -5.01
CA ALA A 115 8.11 27.24 -5.59
C ALA A 115 7.33 26.20 -6.42
N ARG A 116 8.01 25.43 -7.27
CA ARG A 116 7.40 24.33 -8.05
C ARG A 116 6.82 23.24 -7.14
N ARG A 117 7.50 22.92 -6.03
CA ARG A 117 6.97 22.00 -5.02
C ARG A 117 5.67 22.49 -4.41
N ARG A 118 5.61 23.77 -4.03
CA ARG A 118 4.37 24.37 -3.49
C ARG A 118 3.23 24.32 -4.51
N ALA A 119 3.50 24.64 -5.77
CA ALA A 119 2.51 24.56 -6.84
C ALA A 119 2.02 23.11 -7.08
N SER A 120 2.94 22.15 -7.16
CA SER A 120 2.60 20.72 -7.33
C SER A 120 1.84 20.16 -6.12
N ALA A 121 2.22 20.55 -4.89
CA ALA A 121 1.50 20.17 -3.69
C ALA A 121 0.06 20.70 -3.72
N ALA A 122 -0.14 21.97 -4.08
CA ALA A 122 -1.47 22.55 -4.21
C ALA A 122 -2.31 21.86 -5.29
N GLU A 123 -1.71 21.50 -6.43
CA GLU A 123 -2.40 20.74 -7.49
C GLU A 123 -2.79 19.34 -7.02
N ASN A 124 -1.90 18.65 -6.30
CA ASN A 124 -2.18 17.32 -5.75
C ASN A 124 -3.29 17.36 -4.70
N VAL A 125 -3.32 18.39 -3.85
CA VAL A 125 -4.43 18.61 -2.90
C VAL A 125 -5.76 18.70 -3.65
N ARG A 126 -5.85 19.55 -4.70
CA ARG A 126 -7.06 19.66 -5.52
C ARG A 126 -7.46 18.33 -6.18
N LYS A 127 -6.49 17.57 -6.70
CA LYS A 127 -6.75 16.23 -7.27
C LYS A 127 -7.34 15.28 -6.22
N HIS A 128 -6.79 15.29 -5.01
CA HIS A 128 -7.28 14.46 -3.91
C HIS A 128 -8.68 14.87 -3.45
N GLU A 129 -8.96 16.17 -3.36
CA GLU A 129 -10.28 16.71 -3.03
C GLU A 129 -11.33 16.29 -4.07
N ASN A 130 -11.01 16.42 -5.36
CA ASN A 130 -11.89 15.98 -6.44
C ASN A 130 -12.15 14.46 -6.40
N ALA A 131 -11.11 13.67 -6.14
CA ALA A 131 -11.25 12.21 -6.02
C ALA A 131 -12.07 11.80 -4.79
N ALA A 132 -11.91 12.51 -3.67
CA ALA A 132 -12.71 12.32 -2.46
C ALA A 132 -14.19 12.67 -2.73
N LEU A 133 -14.48 13.78 -3.41
CA LEU A 133 -15.84 14.15 -3.80
C LEU A 133 -16.46 13.11 -4.73
N HIS A 134 -15.73 12.67 -5.75
CA HIS A 134 -16.19 11.62 -6.65
C HIS A 134 -16.48 10.32 -5.89
N ALA A 135 -15.62 9.91 -4.97
CA ALA A 135 -15.86 8.74 -4.13
C ALA A 135 -17.09 8.90 -3.23
N GLN A 136 -17.35 10.09 -2.68
CA GLN A 136 -18.57 10.35 -1.91
C GLN A 136 -19.84 10.17 -2.75
N ILE A 137 -19.83 10.65 -4.01
CA ILE A 137 -20.94 10.46 -4.95
C ILE A 137 -21.16 8.97 -5.22
N LEU A 138 -20.10 8.23 -5.51
CA LEU A 138 -20.19 6.78 -5.74
C LEU A 138 -20.74 6.05 -4.52
N ILE A 139 -20.26 6.36 -3.31
CA ILE A 139 -20.74 5.75 -2.06
C ILE A 139 -22.23 6.01 -1.87
N ARG A 140 -22.71 7.24 -2.12
CA ARG A 140 -24.14 7.57 -1.99
C ARG A 140 -25.04 6.83 -2.98
N ALA A 141 -24.51 6.45 -4.14
CA ALA A 141 -25.25 5.70 -5.14
C ALA A 141 -25.29 4.18 -4.85
N THR A 142 -24.53 3.69 -3.87
CA THR A 142 -24.52 2.26 -3.55
C THR A 142 -25.68 1.83 -2.66
N VAL A 143 -26.06 0.56 -2.80
CA VAL A 143 -27.03 -0.10 -1.92
C VAL A 143 -26.33 -1.29 -1.23
N PRO A 144 -26.53 -1.49 0.09
CA PRO A 144 -26.07 -2.69 0.76
C PRO A 144 -26.74 -3.94 0.16
N GLY A 145 -25.95 -4.96 -0.17
CA GLY A 145 -26.47 -6.23 -0.64
C GLY A 145 -25.41 -7.29 -0.93
N PRO A 146 -25.84 -8.50 -1.31
CA PRO A 146 -24.92 -9.59 -1.66
C PRO A 146 -24.14 -9.23 -2.93
N HIS A 147 -22.92 -9.77 -3.05
CA HIS A 147 -22.09 -9.55 -4.22
C HIS A 147 -21.19 -10.76 -4.51
N ASP A 148 -21.09 -11.16 -5.78
CA ASP A 148 -20.41 -12.39 -6.22
C ASP A 148 -18.95 -12.47 -5.79
N TYR A 149 -18.23 -11.35 -5.76
CA TYR A 149 -16.87 -11.30 -5.22
C TYR A 149 -16.79 -11.80 -3.77
N LEU A 150 -17.74 -11.42 -2.91
CA LEU A 150 -17.77 -11.83 -1.50
C LEU A 150 -18.16 -13.30 -1.37
N ILE A 151 -19.15 -13.75 -2.15
CA ILE A 151 -19.53 -15.17 -2.23
C ILE A 151 -18.31 -16.02 -2.63
N ARG A 152 -17.60 -15.62 -3.70
CA ARG A 152 -16.40 -16.31 -4.18
C ARG A 152 -15.26 -16.33 -3.16
N LYS A 153 -15.22 -15.33 -2.28
CA LYS A 153 -14.30 -15.20 -1.15
C LYS A 153 -14.78 -15.92 0.12
N GLY A 154 -15.83 -16.74 0.04
CA GLY A 154 -16.33 -17.51 1.18
C GLY A 154 -17.11 -16.67 2.21
N LEU A 155 -17.61 -15.50 1.79
CA LEU A 155 -18.35 -14.55 2.64
C LEU A 155 -19.80 -14.35 2.15
N PRO A 156 -20.60 -15.41 1.95
CA PRO A 156 -21.91 -15.31 1.29
C PRO A 156 -22.97 -14.58 2.13
N LYS A 157 -22.75 -14.41 3.42
CA LYS A 157 -23.67 -13.72 4.36
C LYS A 157 -23.27 -12.27 4.64
N VAL A 158 -22.23 -11.76 3.96
CA VAL A 158 -21.76 -10.39 4.14
C VAL A 158 -22.30 -9.54 3.01
N ASP A 159 -23.03 -8.49 3.37
CA ASP A 159 -23.43 -7.47 2.41
C ASP A 159 -22.26 -6.52 2.14
N GLY A 160 -22.10 -6.17 0.87
CA GLY A 160 -21.20 -5.11 0.40
C GLY A 160 -21.97 -3.89 -0.08
N LEU A 161 -21.26 -2.79 -0.32
CA LEU A 161 -21.85 -1.62 -0.99
C LEU A 161 -21.81 -1.84 -2.50
N VAL A 162 -22.96 -2.13 -3.10
CA VAL A 162 -23.06 -2.48 -4.53
C VAL A 162 -23.49 -1.25 -5.32
N THR A 163 -22.75 -0.91 -6.38
CA THR A 163 -23.09 0.19 -7.29
C THR A 163 -24.24 -0.21 -8.23
N PRO A 164 -24.95 0.75 -8.86
CA PRO A 164 -25.98 0.44 -9.85
C PRO A 164 -25.48 -0.43 -11.02
N GLU A 165 -24.19 -0.33 -11.35
CA GLU A 165 -23.52 -1.11 -12.39
C GLU A 165 -23.05 -2.49 -11.89
N GLY A 166 -23.40 -2.88 -10.66
CA GLY A 166 -23.08 -4.18 -10.07
C GLY A 166 -21.63 -4.33 -9.60
N SER A 167 -20.88 -3.23 -9.45
CA SER A 167 -19.54 -3.28 -8.85
C SER A 167 -19.62 -3.22 -7.33
N LEU A 168 -18.66 -3.81 -6.64
CA LEU A 168 -18.52 -3.69 -5.19
C LEU A 168 -17.61 -2.50 -4.85
N LEU A 169 -18.13 -1.56 -4.10
CA LEU A 169 -17.42 -0.38 -3.63
C LEU A 169 -16.97 -0.57 -2.18
N VAL A 170 -15.71 -0.24 -1.89
CA VAL A 170 -15.13 -0.29 -0.55
C VAL A 170 -14.67 1.13 -0.18
N PRO A 171 -15.36 1.82 0.74
CA PRO A 171 -14.98 3.16 1.15
C PRO A 171 -13.59 3.21 1.78
N MET A 172 -12.83 4.26 1.46
CA MET A 172 -11.53 4.53 2.07
C MET A 172 -11.57 5.89 2.75
N ARG A 173 -11.37 5.90 4.08
CA ARG A 173 -11.59 7.07 4.93
C ARG A 173 -10.34 7.44 5.70
N ASN A 174 -10.21 8.73 6.02
CA ASN A 174 -9.16 9.22 6.87
C ASN A 174 -9.27 8.59 8.27
N LEU A 175 -8.15 8.05 8.78
CA LEU A 175 -8.12 7.41 10.09
C LEU A 175 -8.61 8.31 11.23
N ALA A 176 -8.23 9.59 11.21
CA ALA A 176 -8.48 10.54 12.29
C ALA A 176 -9.86 11.22 12.16
N THR A 177 -10.19 11.72 10.97
CA THR A 177 -11.42 12.51 10.75
C THR A 177 -12.60 11.66 10.29
N ASN A 178 -12.36 10.44 9.79
CA ASN A 178 -13.35 9.57 9.16
C ASN A 178 -13.96 10.12 7.85
N ASP A 179 -13.41 11.21 7.32
CA ASP A 179 -13.81 11.77 6.02
C ASP A 179 -13.43 10.83 4.89
N VAL A 180 -14.23 10.82 3.82
CA VAL A 180 -13.93 10.02 2.63
C VAL A 180 -12.68 10.59 1.94
N GLN A 181 -11.67 9.75 1.75
CA GLN A 181 -10.48 10.08 0.95
C GLN A 181 -10.52 9.48 -0.45
N GLY A 182 -11.34 8.45 -0.65
CA GLY A 182 -11.49 7.73 -1.90
C GLY A 182 -12.30 6.45 -1.70
N ALA A 183 -12.17 5.53 -2.66
CA ALA A 183 -12.76 4.19 -2.58
C ALA A 183 -11.96 3.19 -3.42
N GLN A 184 -12.08 1.91 -3.08
CA GLN A 184 -11.67 0.80 -3.95
C GLN A 184 -12.91 0.23 -4.64
N VAL A 185 -12.88 0.12 -5.95
CA VAL A 185 -13.90 -0.53 -6.78
C VAL A 185 -13.41 -1.93 -7.12
N ILE A 186 -14.26 -2.93 -6.89
CA ILE A 186 -14.05 -4.34 -7.21
C ILE A 186 -15.09 -4.74 -8.25
N LYS A 187 -14.62 -5.11 -9.45
CA LYS A 187 -15.51 -5.47 -10.56
C LYS A 187 -15.02 -6.71 -11.30
N TRP A 188 -15.95 -7.44 -11.90
CA TRP A 188 -15.63 -8.57 -12.78
C TRP A 188 -15.23 -8.05 -14.16
N ILE A 189 -14.11 -8.52 -14.69
CA ILE A 189 -13.67 -8.26 -16.07
C ILE A 189 -13.94 -9.54 -16.86
N ALA A 190 -15.06 -9.56 -17.60
CA ALA A 190 -15.53 -10.75 -18.30
C ALA A 190 -14.48 -11.29 -19.29
N ASP A 191 -13.93 -10.42 -20.13
CA ASP A 191 -12.95 -10.80 -21.16
C ASP A 191 -11.66 -11.42 -20.58
N GLU A 192 -11.30 -11.04 -19.35
CA GLU A 192 -10.11 -11.53 -18.67
C GLU A 192 -10.42 -12.61 -17.61
N MET A 193 -11.70 -12.98 -17.45
CA MET A 193 -12.19 -13.94 -16.46
C MET A 193 -11.60 -13.74 -15.06
N ARG A 194 -11.52 -12.48 -14.61
CA ARG A 194 -10.92 -12.13 -13.32
C ARG A 194 -11.60 -10.95 -12.64
N TRP A 195 -11.54 -10.96 -11.31
CA TRP A 195 -11.85 -9.78 -10.50
C TRP A 195 -10.73 -8.76 -10.59
N GLU A 196 -11.10 -7.51 -10.82
CA GLU A 196 -10.20 -6.37 -10.77
C GLU A 196 -10.54 -5.49 -9.57
N LYS A 197 -9.53 -5.13 -8.78
CA LYS A 197 -9.63 -4.17 -7.68
C LYS A 197 -8.84 -2.93 -8.06
N LYS A 198 -9.49 -1.77 -8.12
CA LYS A 198 -8.87 -0.49 -8.47
C LYS A 198 -9.29 0.61 -7.50
N MET A 199 -8.37 1.50 -7.20
CA MET A 199 -8.66 2.71 -6.44
C MET A 199 -9.30 3.75 -7.36
N VAL A 200 -10.17 4.61 -6.81
CA VAL A 200 -10.67 5.80 -7.52
C VAL A 200 -9.47 6.65 -7.94
N PRO A 201 -9.32 6.99 -9.25
CA PRO A 201 -8.16 7.73 -9.73
C PRO A 201 -7.99 9.07 -9.01
N GLY A 202 -6.74 9.39 -8.65
CA GLY A 202 -6.38 10.65 -7.99
C GLY A 202 -6.64 10.67 -6.48
N MET A 203 -7.18 9.60 -5.89
CA MET A 203 -7.40 9.54 -4.45
C MET A 203 -6.07 9.54 -3.66
N ARG A 204 -6.14 9.92 -2.38
CA ARG A 204 -5.01 9.79 -1.45
C ARG A 204 -5.12 8.47 -0.69
N ALA A 205 -4.35 7.46 -1.10
CA ALA A 205 -4.32 6.16 -0.40
C ALA A 205 -3.61 6.22 0.96
N LYS A 206 -2.55 7.02 1.09
CA LYS A 206 -1.77 7.15 2.34
C LYS A 206 -2.65 7.70 3.48
N GLY A 207 -2.75 6.92 4.55
CA GLY A 207 -3.54 7.20 5.75
C GLY A 207 -5.02 6.81 5.64
N ALA A 208 -5.46 6.30 4.48
CA ALA A 208 -6.84 5.91 4.26
C ALA A 208 -7.06 4.46 4.71
N VAL A 209 -8.16 4.22 5.43
CA VAL A 209 -8.54 2.91 5.98
C VAL A 209 -10.03 2.64 5.77
N LEU A 210 -10.40 1.37 5.86
CA LEU A 210 -11.78 0.99 6.21
C LEU A 210 -11.76 0.44 7.63
N ARG A 211 -12.55 1.05 8.50
CA ARG A 211 -12.78 0.55 9.87
C ARG A 211 -13.98 -0.38 9.86
N LEU A 212 -13.79 -1.59 10.33
CA LEU A 212 -14.82 -2.56 10.64
C LEU A 212 -14.92 -2.72 12.17
N GLY A 213 -16.12 -2.94 12.68
CA GLY A 213 -16.37 -2.99 14.14
C GLY A 213 -16.61 -1.62 14.78
N PRO A 214 -16.59 -1.52 16.11
CA PRO A 214 -16.98 -0.32 16.85
C PRO A 214 -16.01 0.85 16.64
N LYS A 215 -16.55 2.09 16.68
CA LYS A 215 -15.75 3.33 16.58
C LYS A 215 -14.78 3.47 17.76
N GLN A 216 -15.21 3.06 18.95
CA GLN A 216 -14.43 3.09 20.19
C GLN A 216 -14.11 1.64 20.55
N ALA A 217 -12.99 1.14 20.04
CA ALA A 217 -12.53 -0.21 20.29
C ALA A 217 -11.43 -0.24 21.36
N ALA A 218 -11.44 -1.25 22.22
CA ALA A 218 -10.34 -1.48 23.18
C ALA A 218 -9.08 -2.01 22.47
N GLU A 219 -9.29 -2.75 21.38
CA GLU A 219 -8.25 -3.39 20.59
C GLU A 219 -8.38 -3.02 19.10
N THR A 220 -7.27 -2.89 18.38
CA THR A 220 -7.24 -2.62 16.94
C THR A 220 -6.39 -3.66 16.22
N ILE A 221 -6.96 -4.28 15.19
CA ILE A 221 -6.27 -5.28 14.35
C ILE A 221 -6.07 -4.66 12.96
N LEU A 222 -4.83 -4.62 12.49
CA LEU A 222 -4.50 -4.12 11.16
C LEU A 222 -4.35 -5.27 10.18
N CYS A 223 -4.83 -5.09 8.94
CA CYS A 223 -4.62 -6.03 7.84
C CYS A 223 -4.55 -5.31 6.50
N GLU A 224 -4.05 -5.98 5.45
CA GLU A 224 -3.95 -5.39 4.13
C GLU A 224 -5.30 -5.39 3.39
N GLY A 225 -5.90 -6.56 3.16
CA GLY A 225 -7.01 -6.74 2.23
C GLY A 225 -8.42 -6.56 2.81
N TYR A 226 -9.39 -6.17 1.96
CA TYR A 226 -10.79 -6.03 2.35
C TYR A 226 -11.44 -7.36 2.81
N ALA A 227 -11.30 -8.43 2.01
CA ALA A 227 -11.84 -9.74 2.37
C ALA A 227 -11.16 -10.33 3.61
N THR A 228 -9.85 -10.10 3.74
CA THR A 228 -9.04 -10.39 4.93
C THR A 228 -9.64 -9.72 6.15
N GLY A 229 -9.88 -8.40 6.09
CA GLY A 229 -10.46 -7.63 7.18
C GLY A 229 -11.87 -8.07 7.58
N LEU A 230 -12.72 -8.40 6.59
CA LEU A 230 -14.05 -8.96 6.87
C LEU A 230 -13.95 -10.28 7.65
N SER A 231 -13.02 -11.17 7.26
CA SER A 231 -12.84 -12.46 7.95
C SER A 231 -12.32 -12.29 9.38
N ILE A 232 -11.43 -11.32 9.59
CA ILE A 232 -10.94 -10.96 10.93
C ILE A 232 -12.06 -10.36 11.78
N GLU A 233 -12.89 -9.46 11.23
CA GLU A 233 -14.01 -8.86 11.97
C GLU A 233 -15.02 -9.94 12.37
N LEU A 234 -15.36 -10.85 11.46
CA LEU A 234 -16.27 -11.96 11.76
C LEU A 234 -15.74 -12.83 12.90
N ALA A 235 -14.44 -13.13 12.91
CA ALA A 235 -13.79 -13.89 13.97
C ALA A 235 -13.78 -13.12 15.31
N ALA A 236 -13.41 -11.83 15.29
CA ALA A 236 -13.44 -10.98 16.47
C ALA A 236 -14.85 -10.87 17.06
N ARG A 237 -15.86 -10.74 16.21
CA ARG A 237 -17.27 -10.70 16.60
C ARG A 237 -17.76 -12.03 17.15
N GLN A 238 -17.37 -13.17 16.57
CA GLN A 238 -17.68 -14.50 17.09
C GLN A 238 -17.13 -14.70 18.51
N MET A 239 -15.94 -14.18 18.79
CA MET A 239 -15.31 -14.19 20.11
C MET A 239 -15.83 -13.06 21.04
N ARG A 240 -16.78 -12.24 20.58
CA ARG A 240 -17.33 -11.08 21.31
C ARG A 240 -16.27 -10.09 21.79
N LEU A 241 -15.20 -9.92 21.02
CA LEU A 241 -14.15 -8.96 21.34
C LEU A 241 -14.61 -7.53 21.08
N ASN A 242 -14.23 -6.61 21.96
CA ASN A 242 -14.30 -5.18 21.68
C ASN A 242 -13.10 -4.74 20.83
N ALA A 243 -13.11 -5.17 19.56
CA ALA A 243 -12.02 -4.94 18.61
C ALA A 243 -12.52 -4.28 17.32
N ALA A 244 -11.75 -3.34 16.80
CA ALA A 244 -11.92 -2.81 15.45
C ALA A 244 -10.86 -3.39 14.52
N VAL A 245 -11.24 -3.63 13.27
CA VAL A 245 -10.31 -4.02 12.21
C VAL A 245 -10.09 -2.84 11.27
N LEU A 246 -8.83 -2.52 11.01
CA LEU A 246 -8.42 -1.50 10.05
C LEU A 246 -7.85 -2.15 8.79
N VAL A 247 -8.63 -2.13 7.71
CA VAL A 247 -8.16 -2.52 6.39
C VAL A 247 -7.33 -1.37 5.83
N CYS A 248 -6.05 -1.64 5.58
CA CYS A 248 -5.06 -0.63 5.18
C CYS A 248 -4.77 -0.62 3.68
N PHE A 249 -5.26 -1.60 2.92
CA PHE A 249 -5.21 -1.69 1.45
C PHE A 249 -3.82 -1.82 0.79
N SER A 250 -2.73 -1.67 1.56
CA SER A 250 -1.37 -2.03 1.17
C SER A 250 -0.47 -2.16 2.39
N ASP A 251 0.59 -2.95 2.27
CA ASP A 251 1.65 -3.10 3.29
C ASP A 251 2.22 -1.75 3.74
N SER A 252 2.62 -0.92 2.78
CA SER A 252 3.22 0.40 3.05
C SER A 252 2.26 1.34 3.78
N ASN A 253 0.96 1.25 3.50
CA ASN A 253 -0.03 2.07 4.18
C ASN A 253 -0.34 1.51 5.57
N MET A 254 -0.30 0.19 5.75
CA MET A 254 -0.43 -0.46 7.05
C MET A 254 0.67 0.00 8.02
N VAL A 255 1.93 0.05 7.56
CA VAL A 255 3.04 0.62 8.34
C VAL A 255 2.76 2.07 8.74
N HIS A 256 2.35 2.89 7.79
CA HIS A 256 2.04 4.30 8.05
C HIS A 256 0.89 4.47 9.06
N VAL A 257 -0.20 3.73 8.88
CA VAL A 257 -1.38 3.74 9.76
C VAL A 257 -1.03 3.28 11.17
N ALA A 258 -0.21 2.23 11.30
CA ALA A 258 0.23 1.76 12.61
C ALA A 258 0.98 2.83 13.41
N GLY A 259 1.86 3.61 12.73
CA GLY A 259 2.58 4.71 13.36
C GLY A 259 1.71 5.90 13.81
N LEU A 260 0.47 6.00 13.30
CA LEU A 260 -0.50 7.02 13.73
C LEU A 260 -1.33 6.59 14.95
N LEU A 261 -1.37 5.29 15.25
CA LEU A 261 -2.13 4.75 16.37
C LEU A 261 -1.29 4.80 17.64
N THR A 262 -1.71 5.59 18.62
CA THR A 262 -0.93 5.81 19.87
C THR A 262 -1.54 5.18 21.12
N LYS A 263 -2.75 4.60 21.01
CA LYS A 263 -3.52 4.09 22.16
C LYS A 263 -4.13 2.72 21.87
N GLY A 264 -4.44 1.99 22.93
CA GLY A 264 -5.10 0.70 22.89
C GLY A 264 -4.17 -0.45 22.49
N LYS A 265 -4.69 -1.67 22.66
CA LYS A 265 -4.02 -2.90 22.24
C LYS A 265 -4.04 -2.97 20.72
N ARG A 266 -2.90 -3.29 20.10
CA ARG A 266 -2.75 -3.22 18.63
C ARG A 266 -2.02 -4.45 18.13
N TYR A 267 -2.56 -5.06 17.07
CA TYR A 267 -2.01 -6.27 16.47
C TYR A 267 -2.03 -6.17 14.95
N VAL A 268 -1.17 -6.95 14.30
CA VAL A 268 -1.20 -7.13 12.85
C VAL A 268 -1.64 -8.54 12.52
N PHE A 269 -2.60 -8.67 11.60
CA PHE A 269 -2.83 -9.92 10.89
C PHE A 269 -2.22 -9.76 9.50
N ALA A 270 -1.02 -10.30 9.32
CA ALA A 270 -0.24 -10.17 8.10
C ALA A 270 -0.67 -11.23 7.07
N ASP A 271 -0.64 -10.84 5.80
CA ASP A 271 -0.77 -11.78 4.69
C ASP A 271 0.52 -12.61 4.60
N ASN A 272 0.42 -13.94 4.56
CA ASN A 272 1.57 -14.82 4.36
C ASN A 272 1.77 -15.04 2.86
N ASP A 273 2.05 -13.98 2.10
CA ASP A 273 2.26 -14.11 0.66
C ASP A 273 3.68 -14.63 0.31
N LYS A 274 3.85 -15.17 -0.90
CA LYS A 274 5.15 -15.69 -1.38
C LYS A 274 6.26 -14.64 -1.45
N SER A 275 5.91 -13.36 -1.59
CA SER A 275 6.87 -12.27 -1.62
C SER A 275 7.33 -11.85 -0.22
N GLY A 276 6.66 -12.31 0.85
CA GLY A 276 6.92 -11.97 2.25
C GLY A 276 6.63 -10.50 2.59
N ALA A 277 5.85 -9.78 1.78
CA ALA A 277 5.65 -8.34 1.94
C ALA A 277 4.86 -8.03 3.21
N GLY A 278 3.76 -8.74 3.45
CA GLY A 278 2.95 -8.61 4.66
C GLY A 278 3.75 -8.87 5.95
N GLU A 279 4.58 -9.92 5.98
CA GLU A 279 5.42 -10.21 7.15
C GLU A 279 6.49 -9.13 7.39
N ARG A 280 7.16 -8.65 6.33
CA ARG A 280 8.13 -7.55 6.45
C ARG A 280 7.48 -6.30 7.02
N ALA A 281 6.29 -5.94 6.55
CA ALA A 281 5.54 -4.80 7.07
C ALA A 281 5.17 -4.99 8.54
N ALA A 282 4.70 -6.18 8.94
CA ALA A 282 4.40 -6.49 10.33
C ALA A 282 5.63 -6.37 11.25
N ARG A 283 6.80 -6.83 10.78
CA ARG A 283 8.07 -6.69 11.51
C ARG A 283 8.53 -5.23 11.60
N GLU A 284 8.37 -4.45 10.54
CA GLU A 284 8.65 -3.00 10.54
C GLU A 284 7.76 -2.24 11.52
N ILE A 285 6.49 -2.61 11.60
CA ILE A 285 5.52 -2.04 12.54
C ILE A 285 5.93 -2.30 14.00
N GLY A 286 6.57 -3.44 14.28
CA GLY A 286 7.04 -3.81 15.62
C GLY A 286 5.94 -4.15 16.63
N LEU A 287 4.71 -4.39 16.17
CA LEU A 287 3.59 -4.86 16.99
C LEU A 287 3.51 -6.39 16.98
N PRO A 288 2.87 -7.02 17.98
CA PRO A 288 2.57 -8.44 17.91
C PRO A 288 1.76 -8.75 16.65
N TYR A 289 2.16 -9.79 15.91
CA TYR A 289 1.48 -10.18 14.68
C TYR A 289 1.21 -11.68 14.59
N CYS A 290 0.22 -12.05 13.81
CA CYS A 290 -0.03 -13.41 13.36
C CYS A 290 -0.23 -13.43 11.85
N MET A 291 -0.11 -14.63 11.26
CA MET A 291 -0.29 -14.88 9.84
C MET A 291 -0.76 -16.33 9.65
N SER A 292 -1.26 -16.68 8.47
CA SER A 292 -1.55 -18.09 8.14
C SER A 292 -0.28 -18.93 8.24
N PRO A 293 -0.33 -20.18 8.74
CA PRO A 293 0.81 -21.09 8.66
C PRO A 293 1.13 -21.51 7.21
N ASN A 294 0.20 -21.34 6.28
CA ASN A 294 0.38 -21.72 4.88
C ASN A 294 0.84 -20.52 4.04
N VAL A 295 1.94 -20.68 3.32
CA VAL A 295 2.42 -19.66 2.37
C VAL A 295 1.45 -19.54 1.19
N GLY A 296 1.13 -18.30 0.84
CA GLY A 296 0.15 -17.90 -0.15
C GLY A 296 -1.24 -17.60 0.42
N GLU A 297 -1.45 -17.70 1.73
CA GLU A 297 -2.76 -17.47 2.37
C GLU A 297 -2.81 -16.17 3.17
N ASP A 298 -3.95 -15.48 3.08
CA ASP A 298 -4.37 -14.43 4.00
C ASP A 298 -5.39 -14.97 5.04
N ALA A 299 -5.90 -14.12 5.94
CA ALA A 299 -6.92 -14.50 6.92
C ALA A 299 -8.23 -14.99 6.27
N ASN A 300 -8.56 -14.48 5.08
CA ASN A 300 -9.75 -14.90 4.34
C ASN A 300 -9.58 -16.29 3.72
N ASP A 301 -8.39 -16.64 3.24
CA ASP A 301 -8.12 -18.00 2.76
C ASP A 301 -8.18 -19.01 3.92
N VAL A 302 -7.65 -18.65 5.10
CA VAL A 302 -7.81 -19.44 6.34
C VAL A 302 -9.29 -19.64 6.68
N HIS A 303 -10.08 -18.56 6.62
CA HIS A 303 -11.52 -18.60 6.84
C HIS A 303 -12.25 -19.49 5.83
N ALA A 304 -11.99 -19.30 4.53
CA ALA A 304 -12.64 -20.07 3.47
C ALA A 304 -12.30 -21.57 3.55
N ARG A 305 -11.07 -21.91 3.95
CA ARG A 305 -10.60 -23.30 4.07
C ARG A 305 -11.12 -24.00 5.31
N GLY A 306 -11.12 -23.33 6.47
CA GLY A 306 -11.33 -23.97 7.78
C GLY A 306 -12.47 -23.40 8.62
N GLY A 307 -13.27 -22.49 8.07
CA GLY A 307 -14.25 -21.72 8.83
C GLY A 307 -13.61 -20.63 9.70
N LEU A 308 -14.40 -19.97 10.55
CA LEU A 308 -13.91 -18.88 11.39
C LEU A 308 -12.98 -19.33 12.52
N MET A 309 -13.10 -20.58 12.97
CA MET A 309 -12.44 -21.03 14.19
C MET A 309 -10.90 -20.99 14.10
N PRO A 310 -10.25 -21.39 12.99
CA PRO A 310 -8.81 -21.19 12.81
C PRO A 310 -8.37 -19.72 12.85
N VAL A 311 -9.18 -18.79 12.33
CA VAL A 311 -8.89 -17.35 12.41
C VAL A 311 -8.96 -16.87 13.86
N CYS A 312 -9.98 -17.31 14.61
CA CYS A 312 -10.11 -17.05 16.04
C CYS A 312 -8.88 -17.55 16.83
N VAL A 313 -8.37 -18.75 16.53
CA VAL A 313 -7.17 -19.29 17.18
C VAL A 313 -5.94 -18.42 16.91
N LEU A 314 -5.73 -17.97 15.67
CA LEU A 314 -4.61 -17.07 15.34
C LEU A 314 -4.73 -15.72 16.08
N LEU A 315 -5.93 -15.15 16.12
CA LEU A 315 -6.20 -13.93 16.89
C LEU A 315 -5.96 -14.11 18.39
N MET A 316 -6.37 -15.23 18.98
CA MET A 316 -6.11 -15.49 20.40
C MET A 316 -4.61 -15.65 20.68
N LYS A 317 -3.87 -16.33 19.80
CA LYS A 317 -2.41 -16.48 19.95
C LYS A 317 -1.71 -15.14 19.98
N VAL A 318 -2.02 -14.22 19.05
CA VAL A 318 -1.36 -12.91 19.02
C VAL A 318 -1.72 -12.04 20.23
N ARG A 319 -2.94 -12.15 20.74
CA ARG A 319 -3.39 -11.43 21.97
C ARG A 319 -2.63 -11.87 23.23
N VAL A 320 -2.18 -13.13 23.29
CA VAL A 320 -1.39 -13.64 24.42
C VAL A 320 0.07 -13.16 24.36
N LEU A 321 0.61 -12.92 23.16
CA LEU A 321 1.98 -12.41 22.99
C LEU A 321 2.16 -10.98 23.56
N GLU A 322 1.09 -10.18 23.60
CA GLU A 322 1.11 -8.84 24.19
C GLU A 322 1.31 -8.87 25.71
N THR A 323 0.76 -9.86 26.41
CA THR A 323 0.93 -10.02 27.86
C THR A 323 2.32 -10.52 28.30
N ALA A 324 3.17 -10.92 27.34
CA ALA A 324 4.49 -11.48 27.61
C ALA A 324 5.64 -10.47 27.44
N VAL A 325 5.34 -9.22 27.06
CA VAL A 325 6.33 -8.14 26.97
C VAL A 325 6.21 -7.28 28.24
N PRO A 326 7.23 -7.26 29.11
CA PRO A 326 7.18 -6.54 30.39
C PRO A 326 7.08 -5.02 30.23
#